data_AF-A0A815YRX3-F1
#
_entry.id   AF-A0A815YRX3-F1
#
_cell.length_a   1.000
_cell.length_b   1.000
_cell.length_c   1.000
_cell.angle_alpha   90.00
_cell.angle_beta   90.00
_cell.angle_gamma   90.00
#
_symmetry.space_group_name_H-M   'P 1'
#
loop_
_entity.id
_entity.type
_entity.pdbx_description
1 polymer ?
#
loop_
_entity_poly.entity_id
_entity_poly.type
_entity_poly.pdbx_seq_one_letter_code
_entity_poly.pdbx_strand_id
1 'polypeptide(L)'
;MIKSFIKLILPQLFNEDRLEFLVLLQLLLKTAVENSDGKSEILQIELLATGLPRINIESLSYSTGINKKASWIESDIIWFDIISLSNLFNKDDLLYHLSESILLNDQLWKDWYFNPQLNQFPNQNDKQYSQLDKLVIIRLLRPDYLMNALQE
;
A
#
# COMPACT_ATOMS: atom_id res chain seq x y z
N MET A 1 -1.08 14.64 14.52
CA MET A 1 -0.53 15.98 14.18
C MET A 1 -0.35 16.14 12.67
N ILE A 2 0.43 15.28 11.99
CA ILE A 2 0.63 15.33 10.53
C ILE A 2 -0.68 15.14 9.75
N LYS A 3 -1.52 14.17 10.14
CA LYS A 3 -2.83 13.93 9.50
C LYS A 3 -3.77 15.15 9.55
N SER A 4 -3.74 15.89 10.67
CA SER A 4 -4.50 17.13 10.86
C SER A 4 -3.94 18.27 10.01
N PHE A 5 -2.62 18.35 9.87
CA PHE A 5 -1.93 19.34 9.05
C PHE A 5 -2.18 19.13 7.55
N ILE A 6 -2.14 17.87 7.10
CA ILE A 6 -2.48 17.49 5.72
C ILE A 6 -3.95 17.79 5.42
N LYS A 7 -4.88 17.41 6.30
CA LYS A 7 -6.32 17.75 6.13
C LYS A 7 -6.57 19.26 6.07
N LEU A 8 -5.70 20.09 6.66
CA LEU A 8 -5.85 21.55 6.64
C LEU A 8 -5.29 22.20 5.38
N ILE A 9 -4.18 21.67 4.84
CA ILE A 9 -3.39 22.31 3.76
C ILE A 9 -3.75 21.73 2.38
N LEU A 10 -3.93 20.42 2.27
CA LEU A 10 -4.17 19.78 0.97
C LEU A 10 -5.39 20.35 0.21
N PRO A 11 -6.53 20.67 0.88
CA PRO A 11 -7.67 21.29 0.22
C PRO A 11 -7.40 22.71 -0.30
N GLN A 12 -6.43 23.42 0.28
CA GLN A 12 -6.08 24.80 -0.08
C GLN A 12 -5.09 24.88 -1.25
N LEU A 13 -4.46 23.76 -1.61
CA LEU A 13 -3.56 23.66 -2.75
C LEU A 13 -4.36 23.39 -4.03
N PHE A 14 -3.93 24.00 -5.14
CA PHE A 14 -4.42 23.66 -6.47
C PHE A 14 -4.05 22.20 -6.81
N ASN A 15 -4.85 21.54 -7.65
CA ASN A 15 -4.66 20.11 -7.94
C ASN A 15 -3.26 19.77 -8.46
N GLU A 16 -2.63 20.71 -9.15
CA GLU A 16 -1.30 20.64 -9.75
C GLU A 16 -0.22 20.63 -8.67
N ASP A 17 -0.37 21.51 -7.66
CA ASP A 17 0.59 21.71 -6.57
C ASP A 17 0.46 20.66 -5.47
N ARG A 18 -0.67 19.95 -5.39
CA ARG A 18 -0.88 18.87 -4.41
C ARG A 18 0.14 17.75 -4.57
N LEU A 19 0.46 17.41 -5.81
CA LEU A 19 1.42 16.37 -6.14
C LEU A 19 2.84 16.81 -5.76
N GLU A 20 3.24 18.02 -6.10
CA GLU A 20 4.53 18.60 -5.69
C GLU A 20 4.66 18.73 -4.16
N PHE A 21 3.59 19.15 -3.48
CA PHE A 21 3.56 19.26 -2.02
C PHE A 21 3.71 17.90 -1.34
N LEU A 22 3.06 16.85 -1.87
CA LEU A 22 3.21 15.50 -1.36
C LEU A 22 4.64 14.97 -1.57
N VAL A 23 5.26 15.28 -2.71
CA VAL A 23 6.67 14.92 -3.00
C VAL A 23 7.64 15.66 -2.07
N LEU A 24 7.40 16.95 -1.79
CA LEU A 24 8.20 17.72 -0.83
C LEU A 24 8.02 17.22 0.61
N LEU A 25 6.79 16.89 1.01
CA LEU A 25 6.51 16.28 2.31
C LEU A 25 7.20 14.92 2.43
N GLN A 26 7.19 14.12 1.36
CA GLN A 26 7.89 12.84 1.28
C GLN A 26 9.41 13.01 1.43
N LEU A 27 10.02 14.00 0.77
CA LEU A 27 11.44 14.32 0.92
C LEU A 27 11.78 14.76 2.36
N LEU A 28 10.97 15.63 2.95
CA LEU A 28 11.16 16.11 4.33
C LEU A 28 11.00 15.00 5.37
N LEU A 29 10.04 14.09 5.18
CA LEU A 29 9.89 12.90 6.02
C LEU A 29 11.10 11.99 5.86
N LYS A 30 11.57 11.76 4.62
CA LYS A 30 12.74 10.93 4.33
C LYS A 30 14.00 11.42 5.05
N THR A 31 14.22 12.74 5.09
CA THR A 31 15.32 13.36 5.86
C THR A 31 15.14 13.25 7.37
N ALA A 32 13.90 13.27 7.87
CA ALA A 32 13.62 13.07 9.30
C ALA A 32 13.89 11.64 9.78
N VAL A 33 13.75 10.65 8.90
CA VAL A 33 13.85 9.21 9.20
C VAL A 33 15.24 8.62 9.06
N GLU A 34 16.17 9.31 8.40
CA GLU A 34 17.60 8.99 8.55
C GLU A 34 18.06 9.05 10.03
N ASN A 35 17.22 9.59 10.93
CA ASN A 35 17.40 9.59 12.39
C ASN A 35 16.69 8.45 13.17
N SER A 36 16.25 7.37 12.51
CA SER A 36 16.00 6.01 13.07
C SER A 36 14.59 5.57 13.54
N ASP A 37 13.52 6.35 13.39
CA ASP A 37 12.14 5.89 13.64
C ASP A 37 11.23 6.31 12.48
N GLY A 38 10.57 5.36 11.79
CA GLY A 38 9.54 5.67 10.78
C GLY A 38 9.79 5.19 9.34
N LYS A 39 10.76 4.29 9.11
CA LYS A 39 11.10 3.80 7.75
C LYS A 39 9.91 3.10 7.06
N SER A 40 9.11 2.34 7.80
CA SER A 40 7.95 1.62 7.27
C SER A 40 6.87 2.61 6.82
N GLU A 41 6.55 3.58 7.66
CA GLU A 41 5.57 4.63 7.41
C GLU A 41 5.97 5.52 6.23
N ILE A 42 7.26 5.78 6.04
CA ILE A 42 7.75 6.52 4.88
C ILE A 42 7.62 5.73 3.60
N LEU A 43 8.00 4.45 3.61
CA LEU A 43 7.84 3.61 2.42
C LEU A 43 6.36 3.52 2.04
N GLN A 44 5.46 3.45 3.03
CA GLN A 44 4.02 3.51 2.80
C GLN A 44 3.56 4.84 2.19
N ILE A 45 4.07 5.97 2.70
CA ILE A 45 3.76 7.31 2.15
C ILE A 45 4.32 7.48 0.74
N GLU A 46 5.54 6.99 0.47
CA GLU A 46 6.17 6.96 -0.85
C GLU A 46 5.35 6.10 -1.82
N LEU A 47 4.95 4.90 -1.40
CA LEU A 47 4.01 4.04 -2.12
C LEU A 47 2.70 4.77 -2.44
N LEU A 48 2.14 5.52 -1.49
CA LEU A 48 0.91 6.32 -1.66
C LEU A 48 1.11 7.54 -2.57
N ALA A 49 2.29 8.14 -2.62
CA ALA A 49 2.58 9.28 -3.48
C ALA A 49 2.91 8.83 -4.91
N THR A 50 3.89 7.95 -5.06
CA THR A 50 4.51 7.63 -6.37
C THR A 50 4.14 6.24 -6.90
N GLY A 51 3.59 5.36 -6.06
CA GLY A 51 3.44 3.94 -6.40
C GLY A 51 4.75 3.17 -6.26
N LEU A 52 4.74 1.86 -6.52
CA LEU A 52 5.97 1.06 -6.52
C LEU A 52 6.88 1.48 -7.67
N PRO A 53 8.20 1.61 -7.44
CA PRO A 53 9.13 1.76 -8.55
C PRO A 53 8.98 0.53 -9.45
N ARG A 54 8.63 0.74 -10.72
CA ARG A 54 8.47 -0.34 -11.69
C ARG A 54 9.83 -0.98 -11.94
N ILE A 55 10.15 -2.00 -11.16
CA ILE A 55 11.31 -2.84 -11.42
C ILE A 55 11.04 -3.56 -12.75
N ASN A 56 12.02 -3.55 -13.65
CA ASN A 56 11.88 -4.23 -14.94
C ASN A 56 11.64 -5.73 -14.68
N ILE A 57 10.43 -6.19 -14.99
CA ILE A 57 9.90 -7.54 -14.70
C ILE A 57 10.80 -8.63 -15.30
N GLU A 58 11.53 -8.32 -16.36
CA GLU A 58 12.46 -9.22 -17.05
C GLU A 58 13.78 -9.47 -16.28
N SER A 59 14.13 -8.59 -15.34
CA SER A 59 15.40 -8.65 -14.60
C SER A 59 15.36 -9.49 -13.31
N LEU A 60 14.17 -9.94 -12.90
CA LEU A 60 13.99 -10.73 -11.70
C LEU A 60 13.85 -12.21 -12.08
N SER A 61 14.82 -13.02 -11.68
CA SER A 61 14.78 -14.47 -11.86
C SER A 61 13.55 -15.03 -11.12
N TYR A 62 12.53 -15.42 -11.89
CA TYR A 62 11.23 -15.89 -11.42
C TYR A 62 11.35 -17.10 -10.48
N SER A 63 11.14 -16.89 -9.19
CA SER A 63 10.91 -17.97 -8.22
C SER A 63 9.41 -18.01 -7.88
N THR A 64 8.70 -19.00 -8.44
CA THR A 64 7.50 -19.67 -7.91
C THR A 64 6.23 -18.90 -7.48
N GLY A 65 6.26 -17.59 -7.21
CA GLY A 65 5.15 -16.81 -6.62
C GLY A 65 4.06 -16.36 -7.61
N ILE A 66 4.42 -16.07 -8.87
CA ILE A 66 3.43 -15.71 -9.91
C ILE A 66 2.55 -16.91 -10.28
N ASN A 67 3.09 -18.13 -10.21
CA ASN A 67 2.33 -19.36 -10.46
C ASN A 67 1.24 -19.65 -9.41
N LYS A 68 1.25 -18.92 -8.29
CA LYS A 68 0.23 -19.04 -7.24
C LYS A 68 -0.68 -17.80 -7.15
N LYS A 69 -0.79 -16.99 -8.21
CA LYS A 69 -1.67 -15.81 -8.22
C LYS A 69 -3.12 -16.17 -7.86
N ALA A 70 -3.74 -15.36 -7.01
CA ALA A 70 -5.17 -15.46 -6.74
C ALA A 70 -5.99 -15.19 -8.01
N SER A 71 -6.91 -16.09 -8.34
CA SER A 71 -7.62 -16.09 -9.65
C SER A 71 -8.44 -14.83 -9.94
N TRP A 72 -8.89 -14.14 -8.89
CA TRP A 72 -9.68 -12.91 -8.99
C TRP A 72 -8.82 -11.64 -9.18
N ILE A 73 -7.49 -11.76 -9.08
CA ILE A 73 -6.55 -10.68 -9.43
C ILE A 73 -6.22 -10.79 -10.91
N GLU A 74 -6.95 -10.03 -11.73
CA GLU A 74 -6.85 -10.12 -13.19
C GLU A 74 -5.46 -9.67 -13.70
N SER A 75 -4.90 -8.62 -13.11
CA SER A 75 -3.63 -8.03 -13.54
C SER A 75 -2.42 -8.68 -12.88
N ASP A 76 -1.52 -9.23 -13.68
CA ASP A 76 -0.22 -9.74 -13.22
C ASP A 76 0.65 -8.64 -12.62
N ILE A 77 0.48 -7.39 -13.07
CA ILE A 77 1.20 -6.23 -12.53
C ILE A 77 0.77 -5.98 -11.08
N ILE A 78 -0.53 -6.02 -10.79
CA ILE A 78 -1.04 -5.85 -9.41
C ILE A 78 -0.50 -6.97 -8.51
N TRP A 79 -0.49 -8.20 -9.01
CA TRP A 79 0.05 -9.33 -8.25
C TRP A 79 1.55 -9.20 -7.98
N PHE A 80 2.30 -8.77 -8.98
CA PHE A 80 3.73 -8.50 -8.85
C PHE A 80 4.02 -7.41 -7.82
N ASP A 81 3.23 -6.34 -7.84
CA ASP A 81 3.33 -5.25 -6.87
C ASP A 81 3.10 -5.74 -5.43
N ILE A 82 2.11 -6.60 -5.23
CA ILE A 82 1.83 -7.23 -3.93
C ILE A 82 2.98 -8.11 -3.45
N ILE A 83 3.55 -8.96 -4.33
CA ILE A 83 4.69 -9.81 -3.97
C ILE A 83 5.91 -8.94 -3.61
N SER A 84 6.10 -7.84 -4.33
CA SER A 84 7.25 -6.95 -4.16
C SER A 84 7.27 -6.24 -2.81
N LEU A 85 6.14 -6.16 -2.09
CA LEU A 85 6.11 -5.65 -0.72
C LEU A 85 7.04 -6.44 0.22
N SER A 86 7.18 -7.75 0.01
CA SER A 86 8.11 -8.58 0.81
C SER A 86 9.59 -8.16 0.65
N ASN A 87 9.95 -7.47 -0.43
CA ASN A 87 11.31 -6.96 -0.64
C ASN A 87 11.53 -5.57 -0.02
N LEU A 88 10.45 -4.85 0.30
CA LEU A 88 10.50 -3.47 0.78
C LEU A 88 10.31 -3.36 2.29
N PHE A 89 9.48 -4.23 2.85
CA PHE A 89 9.12 -4.24 4.26
C PHE A 89 9.92 -5.30 5.02
N ASN A 90 10.01 -5.14 6.35
CA ASN A 90 10.68 -6.13 7.20
C ASN A 90 9.75 -7.32 7.45
N LYS A 91 10.32 -8.48 7.81
CA LYS A 91 9.55 -9.69 8.16
C LYS A 91 8.58 -9.50 9.33
N ASP A 92 8.75 -8.46 10.13
CA ASP A 92 7.85 -8.16 11.24
C ASP A 92 6.66 -7.28 10.82
N ASP A 93 6.72 -6.65 9.64
CA ASP A 93 5.65 -5.81 9.08
C ASP A 93 4.55 -6.68 8.46
N LEU A 94 3.29 -6.26 8.63
CA LEU A 94 2.15 -7.01 8.06
C LEU A 94 2.11 -6.97 6.53
N LEU A 95 2.61 -5.87 5.92
CA LEU A 95 2.67 -5.72 4.47
C LEU A 95 3.67 -6.70 3.81
N TYR A 96 4.71 -7.13 4.54
CA TYR A 96 5.64 -8.15 4.05
C TYR A 96 4.91 -9.45 3.74
N HIS A 97 3.93 -9.83 4.56
CA HIS A 97 3.20 -11.09 4.46
C HIS A 97 1.88 -10.97 3.68
N LEU A 98 1.65 -9.87 2.95
CA LEU A 98 0.36 -9.62 2.28
C LEU A 98 0.04 -10.68 1.22
N SER A 99 1.02 -11.04 0.39
CA SER A 99 0.84 -12.07 -0.65
C SER A 99 0.43 -13.42 -0.04
N GLU A 100 1.09 -13.84 1.03
CA GLU A 100 0.76 -15.06 1.76
C GLU A 100 -0.63 -14.98 2.40
N SER A 101 -0.98 -13.83 2.99
CA SER A 101 -2.30 -13.58 3.56
C SER A 101 -3.42 -13.73 2.54
N ILE A 102 -3.21 -13.19 1.33
CA ILE A 102 -4.16 -13.31 0.21
C ILE A 102 -4.34 -14.77 -0.20
N LEU A 103 -3.27 -15.55 -0.28
CA LEU A 103 -3.37 -16.95 -0.69
C LEU A 103 -3.98 -17.86 0.38
N LEU A 104 -3.65 -17.63 1.65
CA LEU A 104 -4.17 -18.43 2.76
C LEU A 104 -5.66 -18.14 3.01
N ASN A 105 -6.08 -16.89 2.83
CA ASN A 105 -7.44 -16.42 3.09
C ASN A 105 -8.13 -15.94 1.79
N ASP A 106 -7.95 -16.66 0.69
CA ASP A 106 -8.38 -16.25 -0.67
C ASP A 106 -9.84 -15.78 -0.72
N GLN A 107 -10.76 -16.55 -0.13
CA GLN A 107 -12.18 -16.21 -0.13
C GLN A 107 -12.48 -14.91 0.63
N LEU A 108 -11.83 -14.67 1.77
CA LEU A 108 -12.05 -13.44 2.55
C LEU A 108 -11.53 -12.20 1.82
N TRP A 109 -10.36 -12.31 1.19
CA TRP A 109 -9.80 -11.24 0.38
C TRP A 109 -10.62 -10.98 -0.88
N LYS A 110 -11.11 -12.04 -1.52
CA LYS A 110 -12.04 -11.97 -2.65
C LYS A 110 -13.34 -11.27 -2.27
N ASP A 111 -13.94 -11.63 -1.14
CA ASP A 111 -15.16 -11.02 -0.65
C ASP A 111 -14.96 -9.54 -0.31
N TRP A 112 -13.86 -9.19 0.34
CA TRP A 112 -13.49 -7.78 0.60
C TRP A 112 -13.21 -6.99 -0.70
N TYR A 113 -12.60 -7.65 -1.69
CA TYR A 113 -12.31 -7.04 -2.98
C TYR A 113 -13.59 -6.67 -3.74
N PHE A 114 -14.55 -7.61 -3.84
CA PHE A 114 -15.79 -7.42 -4.60
C PHE A 114 -16.91 -6.71 -3.84
N ASN A 115 -16.83 -6.58 -2.51
CA ASN A 115 -17.86 -5.92 -1.70
C ASN A 115 -17.34 -4.63 -1.05
N PRO A 116 -17.53 -3.46 -1.68
CA PRO A 116 -17.06 -2.17 -1.17
C PRO A 116 -17.57 -1.78 0.21
N GLN A 117 -18.72 -2.33 0.61
CA GLN A 117 -19.40 -2.03 1.86
C GLN A 117 -18.80 -2.79 3.06
N LEU A 118 -17.90 -3.74 2.84
CA LEU A 118 -17.19 -4.41 3.91
C LEU A 118 -16.10 -3.50 4.47
N ASN A 119 -16.44 -2.77 5.53
CA ASN A 119 -15.51 -1.91 6.28
C ASN A 119 -14.43 -2.72 7.03
N GLN A 120 -14.65 -4.03 7.19
CA GLN A 120 -13.73 -4.90 7.92
C GLN A 120 -12.71 -5.51 6.96
N PHE A 121 -11.46 -5.10 7.14
CA PHE A 121 -10.32 -5.71 6.45
C PHE A 121 -10.11 -7.15 6.91
N PRO A 122 -9.71 -8.06 6.01
CA PRO A 122 -9.23 -9.38 6.40
C PRO A 122 -8.05 -9.24 7.36
N ASN A 123 -8.15 -9.83 8.55
CA ASN A 123 -7.05 -9.82 9.53
C ASN A 123 -6.03 -10.92 9.21
N GLN A 124 -4.80 -10.72 9.67
CA GLN A 124 -3.74 -11.72 9.55
C GLN A 124 -3.24 -12.14 10.94
N ASN A 125 -3.44 -13.40 11.32
CA ASN A 125 -2.96 -13.97 12.59
C ASN A 125 -3.31 -13.10 13.82
N ASP A 126 -4.57 -12.67 13.93
CA ASP A 126 -5.10 -11.77 14.98
C ASP A 126 -4.48 -10.36 15.04
N LYS A 127 -3.55 -10.03 14.13
CA LYS A 127 -3.01 -8.68 13.96
C LYS A 127 -3.87 -7.88 12.97
N GLN A 128 -4.12 -6.62 13.33
CA GLN A 128 -4.88 -5.69 12.49
C GLN A 128 -3.92 -4.79 11.71
N TYR A 129 -4.22 -4.61 10.42
CA TYR A 129 -3.56 -3.61 9.60
C TYR A 129 -3.76 -2.22 10.18
N SER A 130 -2.67 -1.44 10.24
CA SER A 130 -2.74 -0.02 10.57
C SER A 130 -3.53 0.73 9.49
N GLN A 131 -3.93 1.98 9.77
CA GLN A 131 -4.65 2.76 8.77
C GLN A 131 -3.80 3.02 7.51
N LEU A 132 -2.47 3.16 7.65
CA LEU A 132 -1.58 3.33 6.51
C LEU A 132 -1.44 2.05 5.70
N ASP A 133 -1.32 0.89 6.36
CA ASP A 133 -1.30 -0.41 5.68
C ASP A 133 -2.56 -0.60 4.83
N LYS A 134 -3.73 -0.29 5.40
CA LYS A 134 -5.02 -0.36 4.71
C LYS A 134 -5.04 0.53 3.46
N LEU A 135 -4.51 1.74 3.54
CA LEU A 135 -4.43 2.65 2.39
C LEU A 135 -3.48 2.12 1.30
N VAL A 136 -2.34 1.54 1.67
CA VAL A 136 -1.43 0.89 0.72
C VAL A 136 -2.13 -0.28 0.02
N ILE A 137 -2.82 -1.13 0.78
CA ILE A 137 -3.56 -2.27 0.23
C ILE A 137 -4.68 -1.80 -0.70
N ILE A 138 -5.44 -0.75 -0.32
CA ILE A 138 -6.48 -0.16 -1.18
C ILE A 138 -5.86 0.41 -2.45
N ARG A 139 -4.73 1.11 -2.36
CA ARG A 139 -4.05 1.63 -3.56
C ARG A 139 -3.65 0.53 -4.53
N LEU A 140 -3.24 -0.64 -4.02
CA LEU A 140 -2.82 -1.77 -4.84
C LEU A 140 -4.00 -2.55 -5.44
N LEU A 141 -4.99 -2.88 -4.62
CA LEU A 141 -6.10 -3.75 -5.02
C LEU A 141 -7.33 -2.98 -5.52
N ARG A 142 -7.66 -1.84 -4.93
CA ARG A 142 -8.90 -1.08 -5.18
C ARG A 142 -8.62 0.42 -5.36
N PRO A 143 -7.84 0.80 -6.39
CA PRO A 143 -7.41 2.19 -6.58
C PRO A 143 -8.59 3.16 -6.77
N ASP A 144 -9.72 2.67 -7.27
CA ASP A 144 -11.00 3.38 -7.38
C ASP A 144 -11.57 3.81 -6.03
N TYR A 145 -11.31 3.06 -4.96
CA TYR A 145 -11.79 3.34 -3.61
C TYR A 145 -10.82 4.19 -2.77
N LEU A 146 -9.61 4.47 -3.30
CA LEU A 146 -8.56 5.16 -2.56
C LEU A 146 -8.99 6.55 -2.07
N MET A 147 -9.69 7.32 -2.91
CA MET A 147 -10.14 8.67 -2.55
C MET A 147 -11.17 8.66 -1.43
N ASN A 148 -12.06 7.67 -1.38
CA ASN A 148 -13.03 7.51 -0.30
C ASN A 148 -12.31 7.13 1.01
N ALA A 149 -11.38 6.18 0.92
CA ALA A 149 -10.60 5.73 2.07
C ALA A 149 -9.69 6.81 2.68
N LEU A 150 -9.24 7.80 1.89
CA LEU A 150 -8.47 8.93 2.39
C LEU A 150 -9.31 9.96 3.17
N GLN A 151 -10.62 9.99 2.96
CA GLN A 151 -11.53 10.95 3.61
C GLN A 151 -11.93 10.48 5.02
N GLU A 152 -12.04 9.15 5.23
CA GLU A 152 -12.32 8.47 6.49
C GLU A 152 -11.17 8.57 7.52
#